data_AF-A0A1C4YQ08-F1
#
_entry.id   AF-A0A1C4YQ08-F1
#
_cell.length_a   1.000
_cell.length_b   1.000
_cell.length_c   1.000
_cell.angle_alpha   90.00
_cell.angle_beta   90.00
_cell.angle_gamma   90.00
#
_symmetry.space_group_name_H-M   'P 1'
#
loop_
_entity.id
_entity.type
_entity.pdbx_description
1 polymer ?
#
loop_
_entity_poly.entity_id
_entity_poly.type
_entity_poly.pdbx_seq_one_letter_code
_entity_poly.pdbx_strand_id
1 'polypeptide(L)'
;MRDGLRGLTTRGRSFLAAAVAAAISAAILGEKDLLRVAVLLAILPLLAAAYVGRSRYKLACSRSLEPHRAPVGASSRVVLRLQNLSRLPTGTLLLEDRLPYALGSRPRVVLERLGAHQASSVAYTVRADVRGRYEVGPLVIRLTDPFGLCELSRAFPSTDHLTVIPQVTPLPPVRLPGEYAGSGDSRARSVAVHGEDDAATREYRMGDDLRRVHWKSTARTGELMVRREEQPWESRATVVLDTRAAGHRGEGPTASFEWAVSTAASIAVHLRQAGYKLRLVTGNGADVDATEAGGEGVLLDHLAEVHLDKRGELTTLVQQVRQRADGGLIIALLGTLSTAEAELLAGLRGNGATCVGFLLDSNTWLNLPPKARAEAEHAHGAAVLALLQSGWRVIGVEHGNRLPVLWPQAARGSQGFALRAALAETVAGGVR
;
A
#
# COMPACT_ATOMS: atom_id res chain seq x y z
N MET A 1 -14.24 -34.34 -29.94
CA MET A 1 -13.26 -34.50 -31.04
C MET A 1 -12.83 -33.18 -31.67
N ARG A 2 -13.74 -32.30 -32.15
CA ARG A 2 -13.35 -31.02 -32.81
C ARG A 2 -12.39 -30.15 -31.98
N ASP A 3 -12.62 -30.01 -30.68
CA ASP A 3 -11.74 -29.23 -29.80
C ASP A 3 -10.38 -29.91 -29.55
N GLY A 4 -10.35 -31.25 -29.51
CA GLY A 4 -9.10 -32.03 -29.35
C GLY A 4 -8.23 -32.01 -30.60
N LEU A 5 -8.83 -32.04 -31.80
CA LEU A 5 -8.09 -31.89 -33.06
C LEU A 5 -7.49 -30.49 -33.21
N ARG A 6 -8.14 -29.45 -32.66
CA ARG A 6 -7.57 -28.09 -32.56
C ARG A 6 -6.40 -28.01 -31.58
N GLY A 7 -6.34 -28.93 -30.62
CA GLY A 7 -5.30 -29.03 -29.61
C GLY A 7 -4.06 -29.85 -30.04
N LEU A 8 -3.95 -30.30 -31.28
CA LEU A 8 -2.77 -31.05 -31.73
C LEU A 8 -1.49 -30.21 -31.60
N THR A 9 -0.52 -30.72 -30.85
CA THR A 9 0.79 -30.09 -30.68
C THR A 9 1.62 -30.18 -31.95
N THR A 10 2.77 -29.50 -32.02
CA THR A 10 3.72 -29.65 -33.13
C THR A 10 4.11 -31.12 -33.36
N ARG A 11 4.26 -31.91 -32.27
CA ARG A 11 4.52 -33.35 -32.33
C ARG A 11 3.31 -34.12 -32.89
N GLY A 12 2.10 -33.83 -32.43
CA GLY A 12 0.89 -34.45 -32.97
C GLY A 12 0.72 -34.21 -34.47
N ARG A 13 1.01 -32.98 -34.91
CA ARG A 13 0.96 -32.59 -36.33
C ARG A 13 2.05 -33.26 -37.15
N SER A 14 3.27 -33.41 -36.63
CA SER A 14 4.35 -34.11 -37.32
C SER A 14 4.07 -35.61 -37.47
N PHE A 15 3.48 -36.25 -36.46
CA PHE A 15 3.04 -37.65 -36.55
C PHE A 15 1.97 -37.85 -37.63
N LEU A 16 0.99 -36.95 -37.72
CA LEU A 16 -0.03 -37.00 -38.78
C LEU A 16 0.57 -36.72 -40.17
N ALA A 17 1.51 -35.77 -40.28
CA ALA A 17 2.21 -35.51 -41.54
C ALA A 17 3.04 -36.71 -42.00
N ALA A 18 3.75 -37.36 -41.07
CA ALA A 18 4.50 -38.59 -41.34
C ALA A 18 3.58 -39.74 -41.74
N ALA A 19 2.41 -39.87 -41.11
CA ALA A 19 1.40 -40.85 -41.50
C ALA A 19 0.89 -40.63 -42.93
N VAL A 20 0.61 -39.38 -43.31
CA VAL A 20 0.17 -39.03 -44.67
C VAL A 20 1.29 -39.30 -45.68
N ALA A 21 2.53 -38.91 -45.39
CA ALA A 21 3.68 -39.18 -46.26
C ALA A 21 3.89 -40.70 -46.46
N ALA A 22 3.84 -41.49 -45.39
CA ALA A 22 3.95 -42.94 -45.45
C ALA A 22 2.80 -43.58 -46.25
N ALA A 23 1.57 -43.06 -46.14
CA ALA A 23 0.43 -43.53 -46.91
C ALA A 23 0.58 -43.24 -48.42
N ILE A 24 1.09 -42.06 -48.79
CA ILE A 24 1.38 -41.70 -50.18
C ILE A 24 2.47 -42.61 -50.74
N SER A 25 3.57 -42.81 -50.00
CA SER A 25 4.64 -43.74 -50.40
C SER A 25 4.13 -45.17 -50.56
N ALA A 26 3.28 -45.66 -49.65
CA ALA A 26 2.66 -46.98 -49.76
C ALA A 26 1.83 -47.12 -51.05
N ALA A 27 1.08 -46.07 -51.42
CA ALA A 27 0.26 -46.08 -52.63
C ALA A 27 1.11 -46.06 -53.91
N ILE A 28 2.23 -45.35 -53.92
CA ILE A 28 3.14 -45.27 -55.07
C ILE A 28 3.94 -46.58 -55.24
N LEU A 29 4.45 -47.14 -54.15
CA LEU A 29 5.28 -48.36 -54.18
C LEU A 29 4.46 -49.66 -54.20
N GLY A 30 3.16 -49.60 -53.88
CA GLY A 30 2.30 -50.79 -53.77
C GLY A 30 2.55 -51.64 -52.52
N GLU A 31 3.34 -51.14 -51.57
CA GLU A 31 3.79 -51.89 -50.40
C GLU A 31 2.79 -51.82 -49.24
N LYS A 32 2.24 -52.97 -48.86
CA LYS A 32 1.22 -53.09 -47.80
C LYS A 32 1.79 -52.79 -46.41
N ASP A 33 3.07 -53.03 -46.19
CA ASP A 33 3.70 -52.81 -44.89
C ASP A 33 3.87 -51.31 -44.58
N LEU A 34 4.14 -50.48 -45.59
CA LEU A 34 4.15 -49.01 -45.43
C LEU A 34 2.77 -48.47 -45.05
N LEU A 35 1.69 -49.06 -45.59
CA LEU A 35 0.33 -48.68 -45.22
C LEU A 35 0.03 -49.01 -43.75
N ARG A 36 0.51 -50.16 -43.23
CA ARG A 36 0.36 -50.52 -41.81
C ARG A 36 1.05 -49.52 -40.89
N VAL A 37 2.26 -49.08 -41.26
CA VAL A 37 3.01 -48.04 -40.52
C VAL A 37 2.26 -46.70 -40.55
N ALA A 38 1.74 -46.30 -41.72
CA ALA A 38 0.95 -45.08 -41.86
C ALA A 38 -0.29 -45.08 -40.94
N VAL A 39 -1.03 -46.19 -40.90
CA VAL A 39 -2.19 -46.35 -40.03
C VAL A 39 -1.80 -46.27 -38.55
N LEU A 40 -0.71 -46.93 -38.14
CA LEU A 40 -0.23 -46.88 -36.76
C LEU A 40 0.15 -45.45 -36.34
N LEU A 41 0.84 -44.71 -37.21
CA LEU A 41 1.22 -43.31 -36.99
C LEU A 41 0.00 -42.37 -36.91
N ALA A 42 -1.06 -42.64 -37.69
CA ALA A 42 -2.29 -41.85 -37.67
C ALA A 42 -3.17 -42.13 -36.45
N ILE A 43 -3.25 -43.39 -36.00
CA ILE A 43 -4.10 -43.80 -34.88
C ILE A 43 -3.69 -43.13 -33.58
N LEU A 44 -2.38 -43.01 -33.31
CA LEU A 44 -1.89 -42.50 -32.03
C LEU A 44 -2.32 -41.04 -31.74
N PRO A 45 -2.13 -40.05 -32.65
CA PRO A 45 -2.66 -38.69 -32.46
C PRO A 45 -4.19 -38.62 -32.41
N LEU A 46 -4.90 -39.48 -33.15
CA LEU A 46 -6.36 -39.53 -33.12
C LEU A 46 -6.88 -40.05 -31.77
N LEU A 47 -6.24 -41.08 -31.20
CA LEU A 47 -6.54 -41.57 -29.86
C LEU A 47 -6.21 -40.52 -28.79
N ALA A 48 -5.07 -39.82 -28.91
CA ALA A 48 -4.73 -38.72 -28.01
C ALA A 48 -5.77 -37.59 -28.06
N ALA A 49 -6.17 -37.17 -29.27
CA ALA A 49 -7.20 -36.14 -29.45
C ALA A 49 -8.60 -36.60 -28.98
N ALA A 50 -8.92 -37.90 -29.11
CA ALA A 50 -10.15 -38.48 -28.58
C ALA A 50 -10.13 -38.53 -27.05
N TYR A 51 -9.00 -38.92 -26.43
CA TYR A 51 -8.80 -38.93 -24.99
C TYR A 51 -9.00 -37.53 -24.40
N VAL A 52 -8.23 -36.55 -24.86
CA VAL A 52 -8.30 -35.14 -24.41
C VAL A 52 -9.66 -34.52 -24.75
N GLY A 53 -10.22 -34.82 -25.93
CA GLY A 53 -11.49 -34.26 -26.39
C GLY A 53 -12.74 -34.84 -25.73
N ARG A 54 -12.66 -36.07 -25.19
CA ARG A 54 -13.73 -36.71 -24.39
C ARG A 54 -13.66 -36.27 -22.93
N SER A 55 -12.46 -35.90 -22.49
CA SER A 55 -12.12 -35.27 -21.22
C SER A 55 -12.60 -33.82 -21.06
N ARG A 56 -13.86 -33.52 -21.40
CA ARG A 56 -14.49 -32.21 -21.12
C ARG A 56 -14.72 -32.03 -19.61
N TYR A 57 -13.65 -32.05 -18.83
CA TYR A 57 -13.67 -31.99 -17.39
C TYR A 57 -14.27 -30.65 -16.94
N LYS A 58 -15.32 -30.76 -16.14
CA LYS A 58 -15.84 -29.63 -15.37
C LYS A 58 -14.89 -29.43 -14.21
N LEU A 59 -13.90 -28.57 -14.39
CA LEU A 59 -13.00 -28.16 -13.31
C LEU A 59 -13.57 -26.91 -12.66
N ALA A 60 -13.66 -26.92 -11.33
CA ALA A 60 -13.81 -25.71 -10.53
C ALA A 60 -12.44 -25.35 -9.96
N CYS A 61 -12.13 -24.05 -9.96
CA CYS A 61 -10.91 -23.53 -9.38
C CYS A 61 -11.26 -22.32 -8.51
N SER A 62 -10.67 -22.26 -7.34
CA SER A 62 -10.67 -21.08 -6.48
C SER A 62 -9.23 -20.76 -6.07
N ARG A 63 -8.89 -19.48 -6.04
CA ARG A 63 -7.62 -18.98 -5.54
C ARG A 63 -7.89 -18.22 -4.24
N SER A 64 -6.98 -18.37 -3.27
CA SER A 64 -6.95 -17.54 -2.06
C SER A 64 -5.52 -17.06 -1.79
N LEU A 65 -5.40 -15.87 -1.20
CA LEU A 65 -4.14 -15.28 -0.77
C LEU A 65 -4.12 -15.13 0.74
N GLU A 66 -3.08 -15.68 1.36
CA GLU A 66 -2.91 -15.73 2.81
C GLU A 66 -1.52 -15.17 3.17
N PRO A 67 -1.42 -13.92 3.67
CA PRO A 67 -2.47 -12.89 3.73
C PRO A 67 -2.68 -12.17 2.38
N HIS A 68 -3.87 -11.57 2.17
CA HIS A 68 -4.18 -10.71 1.01
C HIS A 68 -3.56 -9.30 1.10
N ARG A 69 -3.10 -8.91 2.30
CA ARG A 69 -2.33 -7.70 2.57
C ARG A 69 -1.03 -8.09 3.25
N ALA A 70 0.10 -7.72 2.68
CA ALA A 70 1.43 -8.04 3.21
C ALA A 70 2.35 -6.81 3.15
N PRO A 71 3.22 -6.58 4.13
CA PRO A 71 4.21 -5.51 4.02
C PRO A 71 5.27 -5.83 2.97
N VAL A 72 5.90 -4.79 2.41
CA VAL A 72 6.99 -4.92 1.42
C VAL A 72 8.04 -5.94 1.88
N GLY A 73 8.38 -6.91 1.04
CA GLY A 73 9.35 -7.96 1.36
C GLY A 73 8.82 -9.09 2.25
N ALA A 74 7.58 -9.02 2.74
CA ALA A 74 6.93 -10.20 3.31
C ALA A 74 6.38 -11.11 2.21
N SER A 75 6.31 -12.40 2.53
CA SER A 75 5.77 -13.41 1.65
C SER A 75 4.27 -13.60 1.87
N SER A 76 3.51 -13.75 0.78
CA SER A 76 2.11 -14.18 0.79
C SER A 76 1.99 -15.54 0.11
N ARG A 77 1.19 -16.43 0.69
CA ARG A 77 0.94 -17.77 0.13
C ARG A 77 -0.28 -17.71 -0.76
N VAL A 78 -0.11 -18.07 -2.03
CA VAL A 78 -1.22 -18.27 -2.96
C VAL A 78 -1.61 -19.74 -2.92
N VAL A 79 -2.87 -20.02 -2.60
CA VAL A 79 -3.42 -21.38 -2.55
C VAL A 79 -4.43 -21.54 -3.68
N LEU A 80 -4.11 -22.43 -4.61
CA LEU A 80 -4.99 -22.84 -5.70
C LEU A 80 -5.72 -24.12 -5.28
N ARG A 81 -7.04 -24.07 -5.12
CA ARG A 81 -7.87 -25.26 -4.90
C ARG A 81 -8.56 -25.63 -6.20
N LEU A 82 -8.28 -26.84 -6.67
CA LEU A 82 -8.86 -27.40 -7.88
C LEU A 82 -9.78 -28.54 -7.49
N GLN A 83 -10.98 -28.58 -8.09
CA GLN A 83 -11.94 -29.65 -7.90
C GLN A 83 -12.38 -30.20 -9.25
N ASN A 84 -12.31 -31.51 -9.40
CA ASN A 84 -12.86 -32.21 -10.54
C ASN A 84 -14.35 -32.47 -10.31
N LEU A 85 -15.23 -31.77 -11.00
CA LEU A 85 -16.69 -31.97 -10.92
C LEU A 85 -17.20 -33.06 -11.86
N SER A 86 -16.31 -33.74 -12.58
CA SER A 86 -16.67 -34.80 -13.52
C SER A 86 -16.54 -36.19 -12.91
N ARG A 87 -17.19 -37.17 -13.56
CA ARG A 87 -17.17 -38.59 -13.18
C ARG A 87 -15.92 -39.34 -13.67
N LEU A 88 -15.05 -38.68 -14.44
CA LEU A 88 -13.83 -39.28 -14.98
C LEU A 88 -12.61 -38.61 -14.32
N PRO A 89 -11.54 -39.36 -14.01
CA PRO A 89 -10.30 -38.77 -13.52
C PRO A 89 -9.65 -37.90 -14.60
N THR A 90 -8.93 -36.86 -14.19
CA THR A 90 -8.15 -36.01 -15.09
C THR A 90 -6.86 -36.69 -15.53
N GLY A 91 -6.31 -36.28 -16.69
CA GLY A 91 -4.90 -36.51 -16.99
C GLY A 91 -4.00 -35.54 -16.21
N THR A 92 -2.73 -35.49 -16.60
CA THR A 92 -1.75 -34.54 -16.06
C THR A 92 -2.16 -33.10 -16.36
N LEU A 93 -2.28 -32.30 -15.31
CA LEU A 93 -2.61 -30.88 -15.39
C LEU A 93 -1.37 -30.05 -15.12
N LEU A 94 -1.04 -29.16 -16.06
CA LEU A 94 -0.06 -28.10 -15.86
C LEU A 94 -0.80 -26.81 -15.51
N LEU A 95 -0.60 -26.34 -14.29
CA LEU A 95 -1.15 -25.10 -13.78
C LEU A 95 -0.11 -24.00 -14.01
N GLU A 96 -0.49 -22.96 -14.74
CA GLU A 96 0.33 -21.77 -14.97
C GLU A 96 -0.46 -20.55 -14.49
N ASP A 97 -0.02 -19.94 -13.39
CA ASP A 97 -0.63 -18.69 -12.91
C ASP A 97 0.11 -17.48 -13.49
N ARG A 98 -0.63 -16.44 -13.87
CA ARG A 98 -0.03 -15.21 -14.38
C ARG A 98 0.24 -14.26 -13.22
N LEU A 99 1.50 -13.83 -13.10
CA LEU A 99 1.95 -12.89 -12.10
C LEU A 99 2.61 -11.67 -12.79
N PRO A 100 2.42 -10.45 -12.25
CA PRO A 100 3.24 -9.30 -12.54
C PRO A 100 4.70 -9.59 -12.19
N TYR A 101 5.64 -9.00 -12.94
CA TYR A 101 7.08 -9.21 -12.75
C TYR A 101 7.55 -8.88 -11.33
N ALA A 102 6.90 -7.91 -10.68
CA ALA A 102 7.19 -7.51 -9.30
C ALA A 102 6.94 -8.62 -8.26
N LEU A 103 6.13 -9.64 -8.58
CA LEU A 103 5.86 -10.80 -7.71
C LEU A 103 6.74 -12.02 -8.05
N GLY A 104 7.60 -11.91 -9.08
CA GLY A 104 8.49 -12.97 -9.53
C GLY A 104 8.08 -13.61 -10.86
N SER A 105 8.58 -14.83 -11.08
CA SER A 105 8.33 -15.60 -12.29
C SER A 105 6.97 -16.31 -12.26
N ARG A 106 6.46 -16.68 -13.44
CA ARG A 106 5.17 -17.39 -13.57
C ARG A 106 5.30 -18.79 -12.95
N PRO A 107 4.59 -19.10 -11.85
CA PRO A 107 4.66 -20.40 -11.22
C PRO A 107 4.05 -21.45 -12.15
N ARG A 108 4.76 -22.57 -12.31
CA ARG A 108 4.31 -23.73 -13.06
C ARG A 108 4.27 -24.91 -12.13
N VAL A 109 3.07 -25.45 -11.92
CA VAL A 109 2.90 -26.63 -11.06
C VAL A 109 2.23 -27.74 -11.85
N VAL A 110 2.81 -28.94 -11.75
CA VAL A 110 2.26 -30.15 -12.36
C VAL A 110 1.44 -30.89 -11.32
N LEU A 111 0.19 -31.19 -11.64
CA LEU A 111 -0.69 -32.06 -10.87
C LEU A 111 -0.95 -33.33 -11.70
N GLU A 112 -0.44 -34.47 -11.25
CA GLU A 112 -0.41 -35.71 -12.04
C GLU A 112 -1.80 -36.24 -12.39
N ARG A 113 -2.71 -36.28 -11.41
CA ARG A 113 -4.07 -36.77 -11.60
C ARG A 113 -4.99 -36.23 -10.52
N LEU A 114 -6.19 -35.84 -10.92
CA LEU A 114 -7.30 -35.54 -10.02
C LEU A 114 -8.42 -36.54 -10.27
N GLY A 115 -8.71 -37.39 -9.28
CA GLY A 115 -9.78 -38.38 -9.35
C GLY A 115 -11.16 -37.77 -9.62
N ALA A 116 -12.14 -38.62 -9.96
CA ALA A 116 -13.52 -38.18 -10.11
C ALA A 116 -14.02 -37.57 -8.79
N HIS A 117 -14.65 -36.39 -8.84
CA HIS A 117 -15.15 -35.68 -7.66
C HIS A 117 -14.09 -35.32 -6.60
N GLN A 118 -12.79 -35.49 -6.90
CA GLN A 118 -11.71 -35.18 -5.98
C GLN A 118 -11.33 -33.69 -6.03
N ALA A 119 -10.89 -33.17 -4.89
CA ALA A 119 -10.25 -31.86 -4.77
C ALA A 119 -8.76 -32.01 -4.41
N SER A 120 -7.93 -31.12 -4.93
CA SER A 120 -6.52 -31.00 -4.58
C SER A 120 -6.14 -29.52 -4.44
N SER A 121 -5.22 -29.25 -3.53
CA SER A 121 -4.70 -27.90 -3.29
C SER A 121 -3.22 -27.84 -3.60
N VAL A 122 -2.84 -26.84 -4.38
CA VAL A 122 -1.46 -26.50 -4.68
C VAL A 122 -1.19 -25.12 -4.11
N ALA A 123 -0.02 -24.92 -3.52
CA ALA A 123 0.36 -23.60 -3.01
C ALA A 123 1.74 -23.19 -3.53
N TYR A 124 1.89 -21.90 -3.78
CA TYR A 124 3.17 -21.26 -4.05
C TYR A 124 3.25 -19.94 -3.29
N THR A 125 4.47 -19.42 -3.16
CA THR A 125 4.72 -18.18 -2.42
C THR A 125 5.07 -17.05 -3.36
N VAL A 126 4.52 -15.87 -3.12
CA VAL A 126 4.88 -14.62 -3.79
C VAL A 126 5.45 -13.64 -2.79
N ARG A 127 6.34 -12.78 -3.26
CA ARG A 127 6.93 -11.68 -2.49
C ARG A 127 7.16 -10.52 -3.45
N ALA A 128 6.86 -9.31 -3.00
CA ALA A 128 7.17 -8.08 -3.74
C ALA A 128 8.08 -7.19 -2.89
N ASP A 129 9.12 -6.64 -3.50
CA ASP A 129 10.06 -5.73 -2.83
C ASP A 129 9.68 -4.24 -3.01
N VAL A 130 8.61 -3.97 -3.76
CA VAL A 130 8.02 -2.62 -3.91
C VAL A 130 6.56 -2.70 -3.49
N ARG A 131 6.05 -1.62 -2.89
CA ARG A 131 4.63 -1.52 -2.52
C ARG A 131 3.77 -1.38 -3.79
N GLY A 132 2.50 -1.73 -3.66
CA GLY A 132 1.55 -1.64 -4.76
C GLY A 132 0.44 -2.66 -4.65
N ARG A 133 -0.55 -2.51 -5.51
CA ARG A 133 -1.62 -3.49 -5.69
C ARG A 133 -1.32 -4.34 -6.90
N TYR A 134 -1.14 -5.64 -6.68
CA TYR A 134 -0.76 -6.58 -7.73
C TYR A 134 -1.90 -7.55 -8.01
N GLU A 135 -2.22 -7.72 -9.29
CA GLU A 135 -3.19 -8.72 -9.73
C GLU A 135 -2.52 -10.09 -9.83
N VAL A 136 -3.13 -11.12 -9.21
CA VAL A 136 -2.70 -12.51 -9.29
C VAL A 136 -3.73 -13.27 -10.12
N GLY A 137 -3.29 -13.82 -11.25
CA GLY A 137 -4.15 -14.43 -12.25
C GLY A 137 -4.08 -13.74 -13.61
N PRO A 138 -4.84 -14.24 -14.59
CA PRO A 138 -5.69 -15.43 -14.55
C PRO A 138 -4.91 -16.75 -14.50
N LEU A 139 -5.53 -17.81 -13.97
CA LEU A 139 -4.95 -19.16 -13.96
C LEU A 139 -5.21 -19.84 -15.30
N VAL A 140 -4.17 -20.40 -15.91
CA VAL A 140 -4.28 -21.21 -17.12
C VAL A 140 -3.95 -22.66 -16.76
N ILE A 141 -4.92 -23.55 -16.99
CA ILE A 141 -4.72 -24.98 -16.82
C ILE A 141 -4.56 -25.62 -18.20
N ARG A 142 -3.46 -26.32 -18.39
CA ARG A 142 -3.18 -27.08 -19.60
C ARG A 142 -3.24 -28.56 -19.31
N LEU A 143 -4.04 -29.28 -20.09
CA LEU A 143 -4.16 -30.72 -20.04
C LEU A 143 -3.38 -31.28 -21.22
N THR A 144 -2.45 -32.19 -20.96
CA THR A 144 -1.65 -32.84 -22.00
C THR A 144 -1.87 -34.34 -21.93
N ASP A 145 -1.94 -35.00 -23.08
CA ASP A 145 -1.96 -36.46 -23.12
C ASP A 145 -0.57 -37.05 -22.75
N PRO A 146 -0.48 -38.33 -22.35
CA PRO A 146 0.79 -38.95 -21.95
C PRO A 146 1.89 -38.91 -23.02
N PHE A 147 1.54 -38.83 -24.30
CA PHE A 147 2.49 -38.78 -25.42
C PHE A 147 2.81 -37.34 -25.89
N GLY A 148 2.14 -36.32 -25.34
CA GLY A 148 2.36 -34.91 -25.69
C GLY A 148 1.97 -34.57 -27.14
N LEU A 149 1.05 -35.34 -27.73
CA LEU A 149 0.55 -35.15 -29.09
C LEU A 149 -0.65 -34.20 -29.17
N CYS A 150 -1.40 -34.07 -28.08
CA CYS A 150 -2.58 -33.23 -27.96
C CYS A 150 -2.59 -32.50 -26.60
N GLU A 151 -2.81 -31.18 -26.65
CA GLU A 151 -2.91 -30.30 -25.50
C GLU A 151 -4.21 -29.49 -25.56
N LEU A 152 -4.93 -29.43 -24.44
CA LEU A 152 -6.10 -28.58 -24.29
C LEU A 152 -5.85 -27.58 -23.16
N SER A 153 -5.98 -26.29 -23.47
CA SER A 153 -5.83 -25.21 -22.50
C SER A 153 -7.18 -24.63 -22.10
N ARG A 154 -7.35 -24.34 -20.81
CA ARG A 154 -8.51 -23.65 -20.25
C ARG A 154 -8.04 -22.56 -19.31
N ALA A 155 -8.48 -21.33 -19.57
CA ALA A 155 -8.24 -20.18 -18.70
C ALA A 155 -9.39 -20.01 -17.71
N PHE A 156 -9.05 -19.72 -16.46
CA PHE A 156 -9.95 -19.27 -15.41
C PHE A 156 -9.73 -17.76 -15.24
N PRO A 157 -10.68 -16.91 -15.66
CA PRO A 157 -10.48 -15.47 -15.73
C PRO A 157 -10.45 -14.79 -14.36
N SER A 158 -10.81 -15.50 -13.28
CA SER A 158 -10.78 -14.97 -11.92
C SER A 158 -9.36 -14.52 -11.53
N THR A 159 -9.26 -13.26 -11.11
CA THR A 159 -8.07 -12.64 -10.55
C THR A 159 -8.34 -12.25 -9.10
N ASP A 160 -7.29 -12.28 -8.29
CA ASP A 160 -7.32 -11.76 -6.93
C ASP A 160 -6.26 -10.67 -6.79
N HIS A 161 -6.37 -9.82 -5.78
CA HIS A 161 -5.41 -8.74 -5.54
C HIS A 161 -4.58 -9.01 -4.29
N LEU A 162 -3.26 -8.90 -4.44
CA LEU A 162 -2.32 -8.78 -3.32
C LEU A 162 -2.01 -7.30 -3.12
N THR A 163 -2.37 -6.74 -1.98
CA THR A 163 -1.97 -5.38 -1.61
C THR A 163 -0.69 -5.44 -0.80
N VAL A 164 0.40 -4.95 -1.39
CA VAL A 164 1.69 -4.84 -0.72
C VAL A 164 1.80 -3.46 -0.09
N ILE A 165 1.65 -3.39 1.22
CA ILE A 165 1.64 -2.14 1.99
C ILE A 165 3.06 -1.71 2.36
N PRO A 166 3.29 -0.41 2.61
CA PRO A 166 4.57 0.05 3.14
C PRO A 166 4.94 -0.66 4.45
N GLN A 167 6.25 -0.71 4.73
CA GLN A 167 6.74 -1.20 6.00
C GLN A 167 6.27 -0.30 7.15
N VAL A 168 5.75 -0.91 8.21
CA VAL A 168 5.28 -0.20 9.41
C VAL A 168 6.25 -0.53 10.54
N THR A 169 6.99 0.46 11.00
CA THR A 169 7.93 0.31 12.12
C THR A 169 7.27 0.77 13.42
N PRO A 170 7.26 -0.07 14.47
CA PRO A 170 6.75 0.36 15.78
C PRO A 170 7.51 1.57 16.32
N LEU A 171 6.77 2.57 16.80
CA LEU A 171 7.32 3.81 17.34
C LEU A 171 7.23 3.83 18.87
N PRO A 172 8.25 4.38 19.58
CA PRO A 172 8.18 4.52 21.03
C PRO A 172 7.05 5.49 21.43
N PRO A 173 6.39 5.28 22.58
CA PRO A 173 5.35 6.17 23.07
C PRO A 173 5.96 7.53 23.43
N VAL A 174 5.39 8.59 22.88
CA VAL A 174 5.93 9.94 22.97
C VAL A 174 4.75 10.91 23.10
N ARG A 175 4.81 11.86 24.05
CA ARG A 175 3.75 12.87 24.23
C ARG A 175 3.88 14.00 23.24
N LEU A 176 3.03 14.02 22.22
CA LEU A 176 3.10 14.99 21.14
C LEU A 176 2.52 16.34 21.56
N PRO A 177 3.07 17.45 21.06
CA PRO A 177 2.49 18.77 21.29
C PRO A 177 1.10 18.86 20.63
N GLY A 178 0.14 19.45 21.33
CA GLY A 178 -1.27 19.39 20.92
C GLY A 178 -2.02 18.18 21.49
N GLU A 179 -1.35 17.24 22.19
CA GLU A 179 -1.98 16.50 23.29
C GLU A 179 -2.31 17.51 24.39
N TYR A 180 -3.45 18.20 24.27
CA TYR A 180 -4.01 18.84 25.44
C TYR A 180 -4.31 17.73 26.45
N ALA A 181 -3.99 18.00 27.72
CA ALA A 181 -3.99 17.09 28.85
C ALA A 181 -5.40 16.62 29.27
N GLY A 182 -6.22 16.21 28.30
CA GLY A 182 -7.56 15.65 28.48
C GLY A 182 -7.75 14.27 27.85
N SER A 183 -6.78 13.69 27.14
CA SER A 183 -7.01 12.46 26.35
C SER A 183 -6.01 11.31 26.55
N GLY A 184 -5.29 11.28 27.67
CA GLY A 184 -4.49 10.09 28.07
C GLY A 184 -4.89 9.49 29.41
N ASP A 185 -5.49 10.31 30.29
CA ASP A 185 -5.87 9.92 31.66
C ASP A 185 -7.40 9.87 31.86
N SER A 186 -8.17 10.05 30.78
CA SER A 186 -9.64 10.07 30.82
C SER A 186 -10.28 8.69 30.90
N ARG A 187 -9.51 7.61 30.88
CA ARG A 187 -9.98 6.31 31.43
C ARG A 187 -9.90 6.25 32.95
N ALA A 188 -9.05 7.06 33.59
CA ALA A 188 -8.92 7.09 35.04
C ALA A 188 -9.82 8.16 35.70
N ARG A 189 -10.22 9.22 34.99
CA ARG A 189 -11.16 10.22 35.54
C ARG A 189 -12.63 9.95 35.34
N SER A 190 -13.03 9.02 34.47
CA SER A 190 -14.43 8.62 34.37
C SER A 190 -14.91 7.70 35.51
N VAL A 191 -14.01 7.26 36.39
CA VAL A 191 -14.34 6.35 37.52
C VAL A 191 -14.15 7.00 38.90
N ALA A 192 -13.68 8.25 38.98
CA ALA A 192 -13.36 8.90 40.25
C ALA A 192 -13.85 10.35 40.40
N VAL A 193 -14.95 10.73 39.74
CA VAL A 193 -15.71 11.93 40.12
C VAL A 193 -17.15 11.53 40.41
N HIS A 194 -17.39 11.15 41.67
CA HIS A 194 -18.72 11.29 42.25
C HIS A 194 -19.03 12.79 42.31
N GLY A 195 -19.69 13.31 41.28
CA GLY A 195 -20.15 14.68 41.20
C GLY A 195 -20.48 15.09 39.76
N GLU A 196 -21.74 14.99 39.36
CA GLU A 196 -22.28 15.47 38.07
C GLU A 196 -22.26 17.02 37.93
N ASP A 197 -21.49 17.74 38.76
CA ASP A 197 -21.70 19.15 39.11
C ASP A 197 -20.71 20.15 38.50
N ASP A 198 -19.61 19.71 37.85
CA ASP A 198 -18.57 20.61 37.34
C ASP A 198 -18.66 20.86 35.82
N ALA A 199 -19.88 21.00 35.28
CA ALA A 199 -20.04 21.53 33.93
C ALA A 199 -19.78 23.04 33.93
N ALA A 200 -18.84 23.53 33.12
CA ALA A 200 -18.64 24.97 32.95
C ALA A 200 -19.98 25.64 32.57
N THR A 201 -20.49 26.54 33.42
CA THR A 201 -21.76 27.24 33.17
C THR A 201 -21.53 28.62 32.57
N ARG A 202 -22.45 29.08 31.71
CA ARG A 202 -22.48 30.47 31.22
C ARG A 202 -23.87 31.07 31.42
N GLU A 203 -23.95 32.40 31.40
CA GLU A 203 -25.23 33.11 31.40
C GLU A 203 -26.09 32.70 30.19
N TYR A 204 -27.39 32.55 30.44
CA TYR A 204 -28.41 32.29 29.44
C TYR A 204 -28.50 33.46 28.47
N ARG A 205 -28.56 33.14 27.17
CA ARG A 205 -28.87 34.12 26.12
C ARG A 205 -30.20 33.74 25.49
N MET A 206 -30.99 34.74 25.10
CA MET A 206 -32.23 34.47 24.36
C MET A 206 -31.92 33.62 23.11
N GLY A 207 -32.57 32.46 23.03
CA GLY A 207 -32.34 31.44 21.98
C GLY A 207 -31.71 30.15 22.49
N ASP A 208 -31.21 30.13 23.73
CA ASP A 208 -30.74 28.91 24.38
C ASP A 208 -31.91 28.00 24.78
N ASP A 209 -31.74 26.69 24.63
CA ASP A 209 -32.75 25.71 25.06
C ASP A 209 -32.87 25.69 26.59
N LEU A 210 -34.06 25.99 27.11
CA LEU A 210 -34.39 25.98 28.54
C LEU A 210 -34.16 24.62 29.20
N ARG A 211 -34.14 23.52 28.43
CA ARG A 211 -33.81 22.18 28.95
C ARG A 211 -32.36 22.05 29.39
N ARG A 212 -31.48 22.96 28.96
CA ARG A 212 -30.05 22.97 29.28
C ARG A 212 -29.69 23.87 30.48
N VAL A 213 -30.70 24.44 31.15
CA VAL A 213 -30.51 25.31 32.32
C VAL A 213 -29.93 24.50 33.49
N HIS A 214 -28.85 25.00 34.08
CA HIS A 214 -28.24 24.45 35.28
C HIS A 214 -28.91 25.04 36.52
N TRP A 215 -30.05 24.48 36.93
CA TRP A 215 -30.87 25.00 38.04
C TRP A 215 -30.10 25.25 39.34
N LYS A 216 -29.11 24.42 39.66
CA LYS A 216 -28.28 24.59 40.87
C LYS A 216 -27.37 25.82 40.80
N SER A 217 -26.81 26.14 39.63
CA SER A 217 -26.00 27.36 39.45
C SER A 217 -26.90 28.58 39.38
N THR A 218 -28.02 28.49 38.66
CA THR A 218 -29.07 29.52 38.63
C THR A 218 -29.56 29.88 40.04
N ALA A 219 -29.77 28.90 40.91
CA ALA A 219 -30.21 29.12 42.28
C ALA A 219 -29.16 29.82 43.15
N ARG A 220 -27.86 29.73 42.81
CA ARG A 220 -26.77 30.39 43.54
C ARG A 220 -26.48 31.79 43.02
N THR A 221 -26.55 32.02 41.71
CA THR A 221 -26.22 33.31 41.08
C THR A 221 -27.43 34.22 40.94
N GLY A 222 -28.66 33.69 40.99
CA GLY A 222 -29.90 34.45 40.78
C GLY A 222 -30.20 34.75 39.31
N GLU A 223 -29.30 34.37 38.39
CA GLU A 223 -29.42 34.55 36.94
C GLU A 223 -29.47 33.18 36.25
N LEU A 224 -30.23 33.07 35.15
CA LEU A 224 -30.34 31.80 34.42
C LEU A 224 -28.98 31.39 33.86
N MET A 225 -28.46 30.26 34.34
CA MET A 225 -27.20 29.67 33.88
C MET A 225 -27.49 28.47 32.98
N VAL A 226 -26.77 28.33 31.86
CA VAL A 226 -26.87 27.21 30.94
C VAL A 226 -25.58 26.39 30.98
N ARG A 227 -25.71 25.05 30.95
CA ARG A 227 -24.57 24.13 30.82
C ARG A 227 -23.86 24.41 29.49
N ARG A 228 -22.59 24.85 29.53
CA ARG A 228 -21.76 24.95 28.32
C ARG A 228 -21.52 23.53 27.82
N GLU A 229 -21.73 23.30 26.53
CA GLU A 229 -21.29 22.06 25.89
C GLU A 229 -19.76 22.06 25.92
N GLU A 230 -19.17 21.20 26.76
CA GLU A 230 -17.80 20.79 26.52
C GLU A 230 -17.83 19.89 25.29
N GLN A 231 -17.46 20.44 24.13
CA GLN A 231 -17.12 19.59 23.01
C GLN A 231 -15.96 18.70 23.47
N PRO A 232 -16.09 17.37 23.39
CA PRO A 232 -14.95 16.49 23.61
C PRO A 232 -13.86 16.93 22.65
N TRP A 233 -12.72 17.35 23.17
CA TRP A 233 -11.57 17.69 22.34
C TRP A 233 -11.03 16.38 21.77
N GLU A 234 -11.55 15.98 20.62
CA GLU A 234 -11.04 14.84 19.87
C GLU A 234 -9.63 15.19 19.40
N SER A 235 -8.66 14.38 19.79
CA SER A 235 -7.28 14.56 19.34
C SER A 235 -7.22 14.24 17.84
N ARG A 236 -7.10 15.28 17.01
CA ARG A 236 -7.01 15.17 15.56
C ARG A 236 -5.57 15.33 15.11
N ALA A 237 -5.16 14.48 14.17
CA ALA A 237 -3.87 14.57 13.52
C ALA A 237 -4.02 14.46 12.01
N THR A 238 -3.28 15.29 11.29
CA THR A 238 -3.17 15.25 9.84
C THR A 238 -1.76 14.87 9.47
N VAL A 239 -1.59 13.72 8.81
CA VAL A 239 -0.32 13.33 8.19
C VAL A 239 -0.33 13.80 6.75
N VAL A 240 0.66 14.60 6.39
CA VAL A 240 0.83 15.19 5.06
C VAL A 240 2.04 14.54 4.42
N LEU A 241 1.87 13.96 3.24
CA LEU A 241 2.96 13.35 2.47
C LEU A 241 3.20 14.16 1.19
N ASP A 242 4.41 14.70 1.06
CA ASP A 242 4.88 15.28 -0.19
C ASP A 242 5.06 14.18 -1.23
N THR A 243 4.35 14.31 -2.35
CA THR A 243 4.45 13.38 -3.48
C THR A 243 5.13 14.00 -4.68
N ARG A 244 5.71 15.20 -4.58
CA ARG A 244 6.36 15.86 -5.72
C ARG A 244 7.61 15.11 -6.13
N ALA A 245 7.73 14.76 -7.40
CA ALA A 245 8.93 14.12 -7.93
C ALA A 245 10.20 14.97 -7.72
N ALA A 246 10.09 16.30 -7.73
CA ALA A 246 11.21 17.22 -7.51
C ALA A 246 11.77 17.17 -6.08
N GLY A 247 10.97 16.74 -5.10
CA GLY A 247 11.36 16.65 -3.69
C GLY A 247 12.14 15.39 -3.32
N HIS A 248 12.16 14.38 -4.20
CA HIS A 248 12.65 13.04 -3.85
C HIS A 248 13.71 12.55 -4.83
N ARG A 249 14.69 11.81 -4.29
CA ARG A 249 15.79 11.17 -5.03
C ARG A 249 15.90 9.68 -4.69
N GLY A 250 16.67 8.98 -5.52
CA GLY A 250 16.87 7.54 -5.46
C GLY A 250 15.85 6.74 -6.27
N GLU A 251 16.14 5.47 -6.48
CA GLU A 251 15.27 4.53 -7.19
C GLU A 251 15.06 3.27 -6.36
N GLY A 252 13.95 2.57 -6.62
CA GLY A 252 13.64 1.29 -5.97
C GLY A 252 13.31 1.42 -4.48
N PRO A 253 13.44 0.31 -3.71
CA PRO A 253 12.96 0.22 -2.32
C PRO A 253 13.67 1.15 -1.33
N THR A 254 14.86 1.67 -1.69
CA THR A 254 15.68 2.52 -0.84
C THR A 254 15.54 4.00 -1.17
N ALA A 255 14.67 4.39 -2.09
CA ALA A 255 14.47 5.79 -2.46
C ALA A 255 13.96 6.62 -1.27
N SER A 256 14.29 7.91 -1.25
CA SER A 256 13.83 8.85 -0.22
C SER A 256 12.30 8.90 -0.10
N PHE A 257 11.59 8.72 -1.22
CA PHE A 257 10.13 8.65 -1.22
C PHE A 257 9.60 7.40 -0.50
N GLU A 258 10.22 6.23 -0.68
CA GLU A 258 9.83 5.01 0.04
C GLU A 258 10.02 5.16 1.55
N TRP A 259 11.09 5.85 1.96
CA TRP A 259 11.31 6.19 3.37
C TRP A 259 10.21 7.09 3.91
N ALA A 260 9.80 8.11 3.14
CA ALA A 260 8.70 9.01 3.51
C ALA A 260 7.36 8.25 3.61
N VAL A 261 7.03 7.38 2.65
CA VAL A 261 5.81 6.56 2.68
C VAL A 261 5.80 5.60 3.87
N SER A 262 6.92 4.90 4.12
CA SER A 262 7.10 4.02 5.29
C SER A 262 6.94 4.77 6.61
N THR A 263 7.47 6.00 6.66
CA THR A 263 7.33 6.88 7.81
C THR A 263 5.90 7.36 8.01
N ALA A 264 5.22 7.76 6.93
CA ALA A 264 3.81 8.14 6.96
C ALA A 264 2.95 7.00 7.51
N ALA A 265 3.17 5.78 7.02
CA ALA A 265 2.47 4.58 7.47
C ALA A 265 2.72 4.28 8.97
N SER A 266 3.98 4.35 9.39
CA SER A 266 4.39 4.10 10.77
C SER A 266 3.78 5.11 11.76
N ILE A 267 3.83 6.40 11.40
CA ILE A 267 3.24 7.49 12.19
C ILE A 267 1.72 7.37 12.21
N ALA A 268 1.10 7.09 11.05
CA ALA A 268 -0.34 6.91 10.93
C ALA A 268 -0.87 5.80 11.85
N VAL A 269 -0.25 4.62 11.79
CA VAL A 269 -0.60 3.48 12.65
C VAL A 269 -0.38 3.82 14.13
N HIS A 270 0.75 4.44 14.48
CA HIS A 270 1.04 4.84 15.86
C HIS A 270 0.01 5.83 16.42
N LEU A 271 -0.34 6.88 15.67
CA LEU A 271 -1.33 7.88 16.09
C LEU A 271 -2.72 7.27 16.24
N ARG A 272 -3.11 6.37 15.32
CA ARG A 272 -4.39 5.66 15.43
C ARG A 272 -4.45 4.78 16.68
N GLN A 273 -3.36 4.05 16.98
CA GLN A 273 -3.26 3.24 18.20
C GLN A 273 -3.30 4.11 19.47
N ALA A 274 -2.79 5.35 19.40
CA ALA A 274 -2.89 6.34 20.46
C ALA A 274 -4.28 7.03 20.56
N GLY A 275 -5.23 6.70 19.67
CA GLY A 275 -6.61 7.19 19.73
C GLY A 275 -6.87 8.48 18.94
N TYR A 276 -5.93 8.92 18.10
CA TYR A 276 -6.14 10.09 17.24
C TYR A 276 -7.12 9.80 16.10
N LYS A 277 -7.97 10.78 15.80
CA LYS A 277 -8.66 10.86 14.52
C LYS A 277 -7.67 11.32 13.47
N LEU A 278 -7.39 10.44 12.51
CA LEU A 278 -6.31 10.62 11.55
C LEU A 278 -6.85 10.96 10.16
N ARG A 279 -6.28 12.01 9.58
CA ARG A 279 -6.43 12.40 8.18
C ARG A 279 -5.10 12.22 7.46
N LEU A 280 -5.10 11.59 6.29
CA LEU A 280 -3.93 11.48 5.42
C LEU A 280 -4.16 12.34 4.17
N VAL A 281 -3.25 13.29 3.93
CA VAL A 281 -3.28 14.15 2.75
C VAL A 281 -2.02 13.93 1.94
N THR A 282 -2.18 13.66 0.65
CA THR A 282 -1.08 13.41 -0.30
C THR A 282 -1.17 14.39 -1.47
N GLY A 283 -0.03 14.79 -2.04
CA GLY A 283 0.02 15.80 -3.11
C GLY A 283 -0.72 15.42 -4.41
N ASN A 284 -1.01 14.14 -4.63
CA ASN A 284 -1.83 13.65 -5.73
C ASN A 284 -3.36 13.86 -5.52
N GLY A 285 -3.74 14.56 -4.46
CA GLY A 285 -5.11 14.99 -4.18
C GLY A 285 -5.98 13.98 -3.45
N ALA A 286 -5.38 12.94 -2.88
CA ALA A 286 -6.11 12.10 -1.95
C ALA A 286 -6.13 12.73 -0.56
N ASP A 287 -7.33 12.75 0.00
CA ASP A 287 -7.66 13.27 1.31
C ASP A 287 -8.50 12.21 2.02
N VAL A 288 -7.83 11.32 2.77
CA VAL A 288 -8.43 10.13 3.36
C VAL A 288 -8.61 10.36 4.86
N ASP A 289 -9.87 10.45 5.29
CA ASP A 289 -10.24 10.49 6.71
C ASP A 289 -10.49 9.07 7.24
N ALA A 290 -9.67 8.65 8.19
CA ALA A 290 -9.76 7.32 8.80
C ALA A 290 -10.83 7.22 9.91
N THR A 291 -11.67 8.25 10.04
CA THR A 291 -12.80 8.30 10.99
C THR A 291 -14.00 7.51 10.50
N GLU A 292 -14.19 7.40 9.19
CA GLU A 292 -15.40 6.80 8.58
C GLU A 292 -15.09 5.49 7.83
N ALA A 293 -13.86 5.31 7.35
CA ALA A 293 -13.48 4.19 6.50
C ALA A 293 -12.66 3.12 7.24
N GLY A 294 -13.24 1.94 7.49
CA GLY A 294 -12.57 0.63 7.50
C GLY A 294 -11.35 0.35 8.38
N GLY A 295 -10.87 1.29 9.22
CA GLY A 295 -9.71 1.10 10.10
C GLY A 295 -8.34 1.47 9.48
N GLU A 296 -7.25 1.01 10.12
CA GLU A 296 -5.85 1.22 9.69
C GLU A 296 -5.57 0.73 8.27
N GLY A 297 -6.32 -0.28 7.81
CA GLY A 297 -6.11 -0.91 6.53
C GLY A 297 -6.29 0.01 5.32
N VAL A 298 -7.28 0.92 5.36
CA VAL A 298 -7.58 1.81 4.22
C VAL A 298 -6.45 2.81 3.98
N LEU A 299 -5.86 3.34 5.05
CA LEU A 299 -4.71 4.24 4.96
C LEU A 299 -3.49 3.52 4.36
N LEU A 300 -3.24 2.29 4.80
CA LEU A 300 -2.12 1.50 4.32
C LEU A 300 -2.31 1.08 2.85
N ASP A 301 -3.53 0.75 2.44
CA ASP A 301 -3.87 0.46 1.05
C ASP A 301 -3.68 1.70 0.18
N HIS A 302 -4.06 2.89 0.67
CA HIS A 302 -3.83 4.15 -0.05
C HIS A 302 -2.33 4.46 -0.19
N LEU A 303 -1.55 4.30 0.88
CA LEU A 303 -0.10 4.47 0.84
C LEU A 303 0.61 3.42 -0.03
N ALA A 304 0.02 2.24 -0.20
CA ALA A 304 0.50 1.22 -1.14
C ALA A 304 0.38 1.67 -2.61
N GLU A 305 -0.64 2.45 -2.95
CA GLU A 305 -0.91 2.90 -4.32
C GLU A 305 -0.42 4.32 -4.62
N VAL A 306 0.14 5.03 -3.62
CA VAL A 306 0.63 6.40 -3.80
C VAL A 306 1.92 6.41 -4.64
N HIS A 307 2.03 7.32 -5.60
CA HIS A 307 3.18 7.46 -6.49
C HIS A 307 3.68 8.91 -6.54
N LEU A 308 4.92 9.11 -6.99
CA LEU A 308 5.45 10.45 -7.24
C LEU A 308 4.71 11.13 -8.39
N ASP A 309 4.32 12.38 -8.18
CA ASP A 309 3.73 13.25 -9.17
C ASP A 309 4.79 14.17 -9.77
N LYS A 310 4.96 14.09 -11.09
CA LYS A 310 5.90 14.93 -11.85
C LYS A 310 5.43 16.37 -11.99
N ARG A 311 4.13 16.63 -11.86
CA ARG A 311 3.51 17.95 -11.98
C ARG A 311 2.97 18.46 -10.65
N GLY A 312 3.28 17.77 -9.55
CA GLY A 312 2.79 18.14 -8.23
C GLY A 312 3.35 19.49 -7.81
N GLU A 313 2.48 20.36 -7.31
CA GLU A 313 2.84 21.64 -6.71
C GLU A 313 2.55 21.64 -5.21
N LEU A 314 3.43 22.27 -4.43
CA LEU A 314 3.27 22.32 -2.98
C LEU A 314 2.07 23.20 -2.56
N THR A 315 1.73 24.20 -3.39
CA THR A 315 0.58 25.10 -3.23
C THR A 315 -0.74 24.32 -3.12
N THR A 316 -0.94 23.32 -3.99
CA THR A 316 -2.13 22.46 -3.99
C THR A 316 -2.22 21.64 -2.71
N LEU A 317 -1.10 21.07 -2.25
CA LEU A 317 -1.03 20.32 -1.00
C LEU A 317 -1.39 21.21 0.20
N VAL A 318 -0.81 22.41 0.27
CA VAL A 318 -1.11 23.39 1.32
C VAL A 318 -2.59 23.78 1.30
N GLN A 319 -3.16 24.03 0.12
CA GLN A 319 -4.57 24.40 -0.01
C GLN A 319 -5.51 23.27 0.47
N GLN A 320 -5.22 22.01 0.11
CA GLN A 320 -6.00 20.84 0.54
C GLN A 320 -5.98 20.65 2.06
N VAL A 321 -4.81 20.83 2.67
CA VAL A 321 -4.70 20.76 4.14
C VAL A 321 -5.56 21.85 4.77
N ARG A 322 -5.47 23.10 4.28
CA ARG A 322 -6.21 24.26 4.83
C ARG A 322 -7.73 24.15 4.69
N GLN A 323 -8.24 23.58 3.61
CA GLN A 323 -9.70 23.50 3.34
C GLN A 323 -10.47 22.75 4.44
N ARG A 324 -9.83 21.79 5.10
CA ARG A 324 -10.42 20.97 6.19
C ARG A 324 -9.51 20.92 7.42
N ALA A 325 -8.82 22.04 7.69
CA ALA A 325 -7.95 22.13 8.85
C ALA A 325 -8.79 22.43 10.10
N ASP A 326 -9.26 21.38 10.77
CA ASP A 326 -10.09 21.46 11.97
C ASP A 326 -9.28 21.74 13.27
N GLY A 327 -8.05 22.25 13.13
CA GLY A 327 -7.09 22.39 14.22
C GLY A 327 -6.46 21.05 14.65
N GLY A 328 -5.43 21.10 15.48
CA GLY A 328 -4.74 19.90 16.02
C GLY A 328 -3.29 19.76 15.58
N LEU A 329 -2.84 18.52 15.42
CA LEU A 329 -1.45 18.19 15.07
C LEU A 329 -1.32 17.98 13.56
N ILE A 330 -0.36 18.65 12.92
CA ILE A 330 0.01 18.43 11.52
C ILE A 330 1.41 17.84 11.49
N ILE A 331 1.57 16.66 10.90
CA ILE A 331 2.87 16.03 10.66
C ILE A 331 3.10 15.99 9.16
N ALA A 332 4.06 16.75 8.65
CA ALA A 332 4.42 16.77 7.24
C ALA A 332 5.71 16.00 6.97
N LEU A 333 5.69 15.15 5.95
CA LEU A 333 6.84 14.44 5.39
C LEU A 333 7.19 15.09 4.07
N LEU A 334 8.26 15.87 4.08
CA LEU A 334 8.60 16.82 3.01
C LEU A 334 9.93 16.41 2.38
N GLY A 335 9.97 16.40 1.05
CA GLY A 335 11.20 16.21 0.31
C GLY A 335 12.08 17.47 0.33
N THR A 336 12.98 17.61 -0.64
CA THR A 336 13.70 18.87 -0.85
C THR A 336 12.73 20.02 -1.11
N LEU A 337 12.97 21.13 -0.40
CA LEU A 337 12.18 22.36 -0.46
C LEU A 337 13.08 23.53 -0.86
N SER A 338 12.53 24.46 -1.62
CA SER A 338 13.05 25.82 -1.74
C SER A 338 12.61 26.69 -0.55
N THR A 339 13.28 27.82 -0.35
CA THR A 339 12.93 28.78 0.69
C THR A 339 11.52 29.33 0.52
N ALA A 340 11.10 29.63 -0.72
CA ALA A 340 9.75 30.08 -1.04
C ALA A 340 8.69 29.02 -0.72
N GLU A 341 9.00 27.74 -0.98
CA GLU A 341 8.11 26.62 -0.62
C GLU A 341 7.99 26.43 0.90
N ALA A 342 9.09 26.62 1.64
CA ALA A 342 9.07 26.61 3.10
C ALA A 342 8.20 27.74 3.68
N GLU A 343 8.22 28.93 3.06
CA GLU A 343 7.35 30.05 3.43
C GLU A 343 5.86 29.75 3.16
N LEU A 344 5.52 29.05 2.08
CA LEU A 344 4.13 28.63 1.81
C LEU A 344 3.59 27.71 2.91
N LEU A 345 4.42 26.82 3.44
CA LEU A 345 4.07 25.93 4.55
C LEU A 345 3.82 26.68 5.86
N ALA A 346 4.36 27.89 6.04
CA ALA A 346 4.05 28.75 7.18
C ALA A 346 2.54 29.02 7.30
N GLY A 347 1.84 29.10 6.16
CA GLY A 347 0.39 29.33 6.11
C GLY A 347 -0.46 28.25 6.79
N LEU A 348 0.08 27.04 7.02
CA LEU A 348 -0.64 25.96 7.70
C LEU A 348 -0.81 26.19 9.21
N ARG A 349 0.00 27.06 9.82
CA ARG A 349 -0.10 27.38 11.25
C ARG A 349 -1.24 28.31 11.63
N GLY A 350 -1.83 29.02 10.66
CA GLY A 350 -2.84 30.05 10.91
C GLY A 350 -4.04 29.58 11.75
N ASN A 351 -4.31 28.27 11.81
CA ASN A 351 -5.44 27.70 12.55
C ASN A 351 -5.08 27.22 13.98
N GLY A 352 -3.94 27.63 14.55
CA GLY A 352 -3.52 27.19 15.89
C GLY A 352 -3.01 25.74 15.94
N ALA A 353 -2.77 25.13 14.77
CA ALA A 353 -2.23 23.79 14.67
C ALA A 353 -0.77 23.72 15.12
N THR A 354 -0.39 22.62 15.79
CA THR A 354 1.03 22.32 15.99
C THR A 354 1.57 21.62 14.76
N CYS A 355 2.58 22.19 14.12
CA CYS A 355 3.18 21.62 12.93
C CYS A 355 4.55 21.00 13.23
N VAL A 356 4.70 19.72 12.88
CA VAL A 356 5.96 18.96 12.90
C VAL A 356 6.29 18.58 11.47
N GLY A 357 7.47 18.97 10.98
CA GLY A 357 7.96 18.66 9.65
C GLY A 357 9.16 17.72 9.73
N PHE A 358 9.06 16.55 9.12
CA PHE A 358 10.20 15.72 8.77
C PHE A 358 10.69 16.19 7.39
N LEU A 359 11.81 16.89 7.37
CA LEU A 359 12.40 17.41 6.15
C LEU A 359 13.53 16.49 5.71
N LEU A 360 13.33 15.81 4.58
CA LEU A 360 14.33 14.93 4.00
C LEU A 360 15.38 15.75 3.25
N ASP A 361 16.65 15.57 3.61
CA ASP A 361 17.75 15.93 2.72
C ASP A 361 17.90 14.83 1.66
N SER A 362 17.01 14.87 0.67
CA SER A 362 17.00 13.93 -0.45
C SER A 362 18.32 13.90 -1.22
N ASN A 363 19.19 14.90 -1.10
CA ASN A 363 20.49 14.89 -1.77
C ASN A 363 21.46 13.89 -1.15
N THR A 364 21.30 13.51 0.12
CA THR A 364 22.11 12.46 0.77
C THR A 364 21.88 11.06 0.19
N TRP A 365 20.79 10.86 -0.58
CA TRP A 365 20.55 9.63 -1.36
C TRP A 365 21.35 9.59 -2.66
N LEU A 366 22.02 10.68 -3.04
CA LEU A 366 22.84 10.77 -4.24
C LEU A 366 24.32 10.84 -3.87
N ASN A 367 25.17 10.29 -4.73
CA ASN A 367 26.61 10.49 -4.64
C ASN A 367 26.99 11.75 -5.41
N LEU A 368 26.90 12.91 -4.76
CA LEU A 368 27.17 14.22 -5.37
C LEU A 368 28.66 14.62 -5.27
N PRO A 369 29.21 15.33 -6.27
CA PRO A 369 30.51 15.98 -6.15
C PRO A 369 30.55 16.98 -4.98
N PRO A 370 31.72 17.21 -4.34
CA PRO A 370 31.82 18.05 -3.14
C PRO A 370 31.20 19.45 -3.26
N LYS A 371 31.38 20.11 -4.42
CA LYS A 371 30.81 21.45 -4.67
C LYS A 371 29.28 21.43 -4.70
N ALA A 372 28.69 20.50 -5.45
CA ALA A 372 27.24 20.36 -5.55
C ALA A 372 26.61 19.94 -4.21
N ARG A 373 27.35 19.15 -3.42
CA ARG A 373 26.95 18.78 -2.06
C ARG A 373 26.89 20.00 -1.13
N ALA A 374 27.91 20.85 -1.13
CA ALA A 374 27.92 22.07 -0.31
C ALA A 374 26.77 23.04 -0.69
N GLU A 375 26.51 23.21 -1.99
CA GLU A 375 25.37 24.01 -2.49
C GLU A 375 24.02 23.42 -2.02
N ALA A 376 23.86 22.10 -2.08
CA ALA A 376 22.68 21.40 -1.62
C ALA A 376 22.47 21.50 -0.09
N GLU A 377 23.54 21.33 0.69
CA GLU A 377 23.53 21.49 2.16
C GLU A 377 23.14 22.92 2.55
N HIS A 378 23.67 23.92 1.85
CA HIS A 378 23.29 25.32 2.08
C HIS A 378 21.82 25.59 1.78
N ALA A 379 21.32 25.11 0.63
CA ALA A 379 19.91 25.24 0.26
C ALA A 379 18.97 24.52 1.25
N HIS A 380 19.34 23.31 1.69
CA HIS A 380 18.60 22.58 2.71
C HIS A 380 18.57 23.33 4.04
N GLY A 381 19.72 23.85 4.49
CA GLY A 381 19.81 24.68 5.70
C GLY A 381 18.94 25.94 5.64
N ALA A 382 18.88 26.62 4.50
CA ALA A 382 18.02 27.79 4.29
C ALA A 382 16.52 27.43 4.42
N ALA A 383 16.08 26.31 3.83
CA ALA A 383 14.71 25.83 3.94
C ALA A 383 14.35 25.42 5.38
N VAL A 384 15.26 24.74 6.09
CA VAL A 384 15.10 24.42 7.53
C VAL A 384 14.91 25.69 8.35
N LEU A 385 15.75 26.70 8.14
CA LEU A 385 15.65 27.97 8.87
C LEU A 385 14.31 28.68 8.60
N ALA A 386 13.85 28.72 7.35
CA ALA A 386 12.55 29.31 6.99
C ALA A 386 11.36 28.61 7.70
N LEU A 387 11.36 27.27 7.75
CA LEU A 387 10.36 26.50 8.51
C LEU A 387 10.46 26.78 10.02
N LEU A 388 11.66 26.80 10.58
CA LEU A 388 11.85 27.10 12.00
C LEU A 388 11.42 28.52 12.35
N GLN A 389 11.64 29.51 11.47
CA GLN A 389 11.22 30.90 11.67
C GLN A 389 9.69 31.06 11.63
N SER A 390 9.00 30.26 10.79
CA SER A 390 7.54 30.17 10.83
C SER A 390 7.01 29.35 12.02
N GLY A 391 7.90 28.81 12.86
CA GLY A 391 7.60 28.11 14.09
C GLY A 391 7.09 26.68 13.89
N TRP A 392 7.42 26.08 12.75
CA TRP A 392 7.39 24.63 12.61
C TRP A 392 8.46 24.00 13.49
N ARG A 393 8.19 22.78 13.95
CA ARG A 393 9.22 21.91 14.51
C ARG A 393 9.80 21.09 13.38
N VAL A 394 11.08 21.27 13.07
CA VAL A 394 11.72 20.57 11.95
C VAL A 394 12.62 19.47 12.48
N ILE A 395 12.49 18.28 11.91
CA ILE A 395 13.37 17.13 12.12
C ILE A 395 14.06 16.86 10.78
N GLY A 396 15.37 17.08 10.73
CA GLY A 396 16.18 16.74 9.56
C GLY A 396 16.28 15.22 9.40
N VAL A 397 16.17 14.74 8.16
CA VAL A 397 16.28 13.32 7.84
C VAL A 397 17.33 13.14 6.74
N GLU A 398 18.35 12.37 7.05
CA GLU A 398 19.41 11.98 6.10
C GLU A 398 19.31 10.50 5.74
N HIS A 399 19.99 10.12 4.65
CA HIS A 399 20.08 8.72 4.24
C HIS A 399 20.66 7.84 5.37
N GLY A 400 19.99 6.71 5.63
CA GLY A 400 20.37 5.77 6.70
C GLY A 400 19.77 6.08 8.08
N ASN A 401 19.12 7.23 8.27
CA ASN A 401 18.39 7.52 9.51
C ASN A 401 17.20 6.57 9.71
N ARG A 402 16.97 6.16 10.97
CA ARG A 402 15.87 5.28 11.36
C ARG A 402 14.80 6.05 12.11
N LEU A 403 13.55 5.88 11.71
CA LEU A 403 12.41 6.60 12.28
C LEU A 403 12.27 6.45 13.81
N PRO A 404 12.43 5.26 14.44
CA PRO A 404 12.30 5.15 15.90
C PRO A 404 13.28 6.01 16.70
N VAL A 405 14.42 6.38 16.12
CA VAL A 405 15.44 7.25 16.74
C VAL A 405 15.06 8.73 16.61
N LEU A 406 14.45 9.09 15.47
CA LEU A 406 14.01 10.46 15.18
C LEU A 406 12.68 10.81 15.87
N TRP A 407 11.77 9.84 16.02
CA TRP A 407 10.42 10.07 16.53
C TRP A 407 10.36 10.81 17.88
N PRO A 408 11.20 10.49 18.89
CA PRO A 408 11.20 11.23 20.16
C PRO A 408 11.55 12.73 20.03
N GLN A 409 12.12 13.17 18.92
CA GLN A 409 12.41 14.59 18.67
C GLN A 409 11.12 15.37 18.35
N ALA A 410 10.07 14.72 17.84
CA ALA A 410 8.78 15.35 17.55
C ALA A 410 8.11 15.94 18.81
N ALA A 411 8.30 15.31 19.97
CA ALA A 411 7.80 15.82 21.24
C ALA A 411 8.65 16.88 21.92
N ARG A 412 9.98 16.79 21.78
CA ARG A 412 10.92 17.65 22.52
C ARG A 412 10.92 19.06 21.94
N GLY A 413 10.08 19.92 22.51
CA GLY A 413 9.79 21.29 22.04
C GLY A 413 10.93 22.32 22.10
N SER A 414 12.21 21.93 22.21
CA SER A 414 13.31 22.87 22.44
C SER A 414 14.56 22.71 21.58
N GLN A 415 14.58 21.84 20.55
CA GLN A 415 15.76 21.74 19.66
C GLN A 415 15.92 22.89 18.66
N GLY A 416 14.90 23.75 18.51
CA GLY A 416 14.96 24.90 17.62
C GLY A 416 16.12 25.85 17.93
N PHE A 417 16.58 25.96 19.18
CA PHE A 417 17.65 26.91 19.52
C PHE A 417 19.05 26.41 19.14
N ALA A 418 19.38 25.16 19.47
CA ALA A 418 20.68 24.56 19.13
C ALA A 418 20.84 24.32 17.62
N LEU A 419 19.76 23.90 16.95
CA LEU A 419 19.75 23.74 15.49
C LEU A 419 19.83 25.09 14.76
N ARG A 420 19.13 26.13 15.26
CA ARG A 420 19.27 27.50 14.71
C ARG A 420 20.68 28.05 14.88
N ALA A 421 21.32 27.83 16.03
CA ALA A 421 22.67 28.31 16.29
C ALA A 421 23.70 27.64 15.35
N ALA A 422 23.64 26.31 15.22
CA ALA A 422 24.54 25.56 14.33
C ALA A 422 24.34 25.91 12.84
N LEU A 423 23.09 26.08 12.39
CA LEU A 423 22.78 26.43 11.01
C LEU A 423 23.10 27.90 10.68
N ALA A 424 22.92 28.83 11.63
CA ALA A 424 23.29 30.23 11.44
C ALA A 424 24.79 30.40 11.16
N GLU A 425 25.64 29.61 11.80
CA GLU A 425 27.09 29.59 11.52
C GLU A 425 27.41 29.02 10.13
N THR A 426 26.69 27.99 9.69
CA THR A 426 26.93 27.35 8.38
C THR A 426 26.44 28.21 7.21
N VAL A 427 25.34 28.95 7.40
CA VAL A 427 24.79 29.86 6.38
C VAL A 427 25.56 31.18 6.34
N ALA A 428 26.01 31.71 7.48
CA ALA A 428 26.80 32.94 7.54
C ALA A 428 28.29 32.74 7.14
N GLY A 429 28.85 31.54 7.31
CA GLY A 429 30.25 31.23 7.00
C GLY A 429 30.61 31.19 5.51
N GLY A 430 29.63 31.26 4.60
CA GLY A 430 29.84 31.29 3.15
C GLY A 430 30.18 32.66 2.56
N VAL A 431 30.20 33.71 3.38
CA VAL A 431 30.61 35.07 2.97
C VAL A 431 31.97 35.39 3.58
N ARG A 432 33.04 34.80 3.05
CA ARG A 432 34.40 35.36 3.12
C ARG A 432 35.20 35.04 1.88
#